data_AF-F9PP97-F1
#
_entry.id   AF-F9PP97-F1
#
_cell.length_a   1.000
_cell.length_b   1.000
_cell.length_c   1.000
_cell.angle_alpha   90.00
_cell.angle_beta   90.00
_cell.angle_gamma   90.00
#
_symmetry.space_group_name_H-M   'P 1'
#
loop_
_entity.id
_entity.type
_entity.pdbx_description
1 polymer ?
#
loop_
_entity_poly.entity_id
_entity_poly.type
_entity_poly.pdbx_seq_one_letter_code
_entity_poly.pdbx_strand_id
1 'polypeptide(L)'
;MEKLREEYKDRVIIKTIDIRKQREFASQFPIRATPTLFYFNADGTPFEASETLAKKISYVAYEDKKSGELKFGGSEGVVKYDELKEVIEEMLKNVK
;
A
#
# COMPACT_ATOMS: atom_id res chain seq x y z
N MET A 1 9.77 -1.22 9.51
CA MET A 1 8.58 -2.10 9.36
C MET A 1 8.23 -2.83 10.64
N GLU A 2 9.18 -3.44 11.36
CA GLU A 2 8.89 -4.13 12.64
C GLU A 2 8.20 -3.23 13.66
N LYS A 3 8.73 -2.03 13.90
CA LYS A 3 8.09 -1.04 14.79
C LYS A 3 6.64 -0.70 14.40
N LEU A 4 6.33 -0.57 13.10
CA LEU A 4 4.95 -0.35 12.64
C LEU A 4 4.05 -1.56 12.92
N ARG A 5 4.58 -2.78 12.77
CA ARG A 5 3.82 -4.01 13.07
C ARG A 5 3.49 -4.11 14.55
N GLU A 6 4.38 -3.66 15.43
CA GLU A 6 4.14 -3.61 16.86
C GLU A 6 3.16 -2.50 17.23
N GLU A 7 3.35 -1.29 16.69
CA GLU A 7 2.51 -0.12 16.98
C GLU A 7 1.06 -0.31 16.51
N TYR A 8 0.86 -0.94 15.36
CA TYR A 8 -0.45 -1.22 14.77
C TYR A 8 -0.88 -2.68 14.90
N LYS A 9 -0.30 -3.38 15.88
CA LYS A 9 -0.67 -4.76 16.17
C LYS A 9 -2.19 -4.87 16.36
N ASP A 10 -2.76 -5.94 15.81
CA ASP A 10 -4.20 -6.26 15.85
C ASP A 10 -5.11 -5.27 15.11
N ARG A 11 -4.58 -4.19 14.51
CA ARG A 11 -5.31 -3.21 13.70
C ARG A 11 -4.94 -3.26 12.22
N VAL A 12 -3.67 -3.55 11.90
CA VAL A 12 -3.17 -3.60 10.53
C VAL A 12 -2.25 -4.80 10.33
N ILE A 13 -2.39 -5.45 9.17
CA ILE A 13 -1.48 -6.50 8.73
C ILE A 13 -0.45 -5.89 7.78
N ILE A 14 0.82 -5.86 8.20
CA ILE A 14 1.94 -5.52 7.31
C ILE A 14 2.62 -6.82 6.91
N LYS A 15 2.63 -7.14 5.61
CA LYS A 15 3.33 -8.31 5.06
C LYS A 15 4.48 -7.85 4.17
N THR A 16 5.64 -8.46 4.34
CA THR A 16 6.82 -8.21 3.51
C THR A 16 7.09 -9.46 2.69
N ILE A 17 7.27 -9.29 1.38
CA ILE A 17 7.45 -10.37 0.42
C ILE A 17 8.80 -10.20 -0.27
N ASP A 18 9.59 -11.27 -0.30
CA ASP A 18 10.79 -11.34 -1.12
C ASP A 18 10.39 -11.76 -2.53
N ILE A 19 10.38 -10.81 -3.47
CA ILE A 19 9.94 -11.02 -4.85
C ILE A 19 10.83 -12.00 -5.63
N ARG A 20 12.08 -12.22 -5.18
CA ARG A 20 12.99 -13.19 -5.82
C ARG A 20 12.62 -14.61 -5.43
N LYS A 21 12.10 -14.80 -4.20
CA LYS A 21 11.63 -16.09 -3.69
C LYS A 21 10.18 -16.40 -4.06
N GLN A 22 9.35 -15.37 -4.20
CA GLN A 22 7.90 -15.47 -4.43
C GLN A 22 7.53 -14.97 -5.83
N ARG A 23 8.23 -15.44 -6.87
CA ARG A 23 8.13 -14.89 -8.25
C ARG A 23 6.73 -15.01 -8.84
N GLU A 24 6.08 -16.16 -8.67
CA GLU A 24 4.73 -16.41 -9.19
C GLU A 24 3.71 -15.44 -8.56
N PHE A 25 3.74 -15.32 -7.23
CA PHE A 25 2.90 -14.36 -6.52
C PHE A 25 3.21 -12.91 -6.94
N ALA A 26 4.49 -12.53 -6.99
CA ALA A 26 4.91 -11.18 -7.35
C ALA A 26 4.50 -10.80 -8.79
N SER A 27 4.43 -11.77 -9.71
CA SER A 27 4.02 -11.55 -11.11
C SER A 27 2.57 -11.07 -11.28
N GLN A 28 1.73 -11.25 -10.24
CA GLN A 28 0.35 -10.80 -10.23
C GLN A 28 0.22 -9.29 -9.91
N PHE A 29 1.31 -8.65 -9.52
CA PHE A 29 1.34 -7.23 -9.15
C PHE A 29 2.15 -6.41 -10.17
N PRO A 30 1.75 -5.16 -10.45
CA PRO A 30 2.46 -4.29 -11.39
C PRO A 30 3.72 -3.66 -10.77
N ILE A 31 4.65 -4.47 -10.27
CA ILE A 31 5.87 -4.01 -9.59
C ILE A 31 6.88 -3.50 -10.62
N ARG A 32 7.24 -2.21 -10.57
CA ARG A 32 8.24 -1.60 -11.48
C ARG A 32 9.54 -1.19 -10.78
N ALA A 33 9.49 -1.01 -9.46
CA ALA A 33 10.62 -0.64 -8.63
C ALA A 33 10.62 -1.44 -7.33
N THR A 34 11.71 -1.38 -6.56
CA THR A 34 11.75 -1.90 -5.19
C THR A 34 12.36 -0.86 -4.25
N PRO A 35 11.79 -0.62 -3.06
CA PRO A 35 10.57 -1.24 -2.54
C PRO A 35 9.29 -0.69 -3.22
N THR A 36 8.24 -1.52 -3.25
CA THR A 36 6.86 -1.11 -3.59
C THR A 36 5.96 -1.55 -2.45
N LEU A 37 5.09 -0.65 -2.01
CA LEU A 37 4.09 -0.93 -0.98
C LEU A 37 2.71 -0.82 -1.61
N PHE A 38 1.89 -1.86 -1.45
CA PHE A 38 0.48 -1.85 -1.81
C PHE A 38 -0.36 -1.74 -0.55
N TYR A 39 -1.41 -0.93 -0.62
CA TYR A 39 -2.28 -0.61 0.51
C TYR A 39 -3.69 -1.14 0.22
N PHE A 40 -4.26 -1.86 1.18
CA PHE A 40 -5.57 -2.48 1.06
C PHE A 40 -6.42 -2.11 2.27
N ASN A 41 -7.65 -1.65 2.02
CA ASN A 41 -8.63 -1.41 3.07
C ASN A 41 -9.00 -2.73 3.78
N ALA A 42 -9.70 -2.62 4.91
CA ALA A 42 -10.09 -3.78 5.71
C ALA A 42 -11.00 -4.77 4.96
N ASP A 43 -11.75 -4.30 3.96
CA ASP A 43 -12.61 -5.11 3.09
C ASP A 43 -11.87 -5.74 1.89
N GLY A 44 -10.56 -5.50 1.77
CA GLY A 44 -9.71 -6.00 0.69
C GLY A 44 -9.70 -5.12 -0.57
N THR A 45 -10.48 -4.04 -0.62
CA THR A 45 -10.41 -3.08 -1.73
C THR A 45 -9.09 -2.29 -1.70
N PRO A 46 -8.58 -1.83 -2.86
CA PRO A 46 -7.38 -1.00 -2.89
C PRO A 46 -7.63 0.33 -2.19
N PHE A 47 -6.66 0.77 -1.37
CA PHE A 47 -6.71 2.08 -0.73
C PHE A 47 -6.36 3.18 -1.73
N GLU A 48 -7.20 4.20 -1.80
CA GLU A 48 -6.95 5.44 -2.54
C GLU A 48 -6.51 6.53 -1.56
N ALA A 49 -5.30 7.07 -1.77
CA ALA A 49 -4.76 8.11 -0.89
C ALA A 49 -5.40 9.47 -1.17
N SER A 50 -5.64 10.26 -0.13
CA SER A 50 -5.99 11.67 -0.25
C SER A 50 -4.92 12.45 -1.01
N GLU A 51 -5.30 13.55 -1.67
CA GLU A 51 -4.35 14.37 -2.45
C GLU A 51 -3.14 14.85 -1.63
N THR A 52 -3.35 15.13 -0.34
CA THR A 52 -2.28 15.59 0.55
C THR A 52 -1.30 14.46 0.85
N LEU A 53 -1.81 13.26 1.15
CA LEU A 53 -0.99 12.09 1.41
C LEU A 53 -0.28 11.60 0.15
N ALA A 54 -0.98 11.59 -0.99
CA ALA A 54 -0.46 11.13 -2.27
C ALA A 54 0.84 11.87 -2.67
N LYS A 55 0.91 13.17 -2.39
CA LYS A 55 2.11 14.01 -2.65
C LYS A 55 3.30 13.65 -1.76
N LYS A 56 3.07 13.11 -0.56
CA LYS A 56 4.14 12.75 0.39
C LYS A 56 4.80 11.42 0.07
N ILE A 57 4.01 10.46 -0.42
CA ILE A 57 4.44 9.05 -0.52
C ILE A 57 4.80 8.59 -1.92
N SER A 58 4.91 9.50 -2.90
CA SER A 58 5.07 9.13 -4.32
C SER A 58 4.01 8.09 -4.74
N TYR A 59 2.75 8.43 -4.48
CA TYR A 59 1.63 7.52 -4.68
C TYR A 59 1.49 7.08 -6.15
N VAL A 60 1.12 5.82 -6.34
CA VAL A 60 0.82 5.22 -7.64
C VAL A 60 -0.55 4.54 -7.58
N ALA A 61 -1.36 4.80 -8.61
CA ALA A 61 -2.61 4.12 -8.86
C ALA A 61 -2.47 3.23 -10.10
N TYR A 62 -2.92 1.99 -9.97
CA TYR A 62 -3.00 1.04 -11.07
C TYR A 62 -4.46 0.75 -11.35
N GLU A 63 -4.95 1.25 -12.47
CA GLU A 63 -6.35 1.17 -12.87
C GLU A 63 -6.53 0.20 -14.03
N ASP A 64 -7.70 -0.44 -14.09
CA ASP A 64 -8.12 -1.14 -15.29
C ASP A 64 -8.36 -0.11 -16.41
N LYS A 65 -7.67 -0.29 -17.55
CA LYS A 65 -7.73 0.67 -18.66
C LYS A 65 -9.11 0.80 -19.32
N LYS A 66 -10.00 -0.17 -19.14
CA LYS A 66 -11.33 -0.16 -19.76
C LYS A 66 -12.37 0.45 -18.83
N SER A 67 -12.39 0.05 -17.55
CA SER A 67 -13.39 0.52 -16.58
C SER A 67 -12.96 1.75 -15.80
N GLY A 68 -11.65 2.06 -15.73
CA GLY A 68 -11.11 3.07 -14.82
C GLY A 68 -11.13 2.64 -13.35
N GLU A 69 -11.47 1.38 -13.08
CA GLU A 69 -11.55 0.86 -11.71
C GLU A 69 -10.14 0.72 -11.12
N LEU A 70 -9.93 1.28 -9.93
CA LEU A 70 -8.69 1.11 -9.17
C LEU A 70 -8.50 -0.38 -8.83
N LYS A 71 -7.38 -0.96 -9.26
CA LYS A 71 -6.99 -2.33 -8.93
C LYS A 71 -5.94 -2.37 -7.81
N PHE A 72 -5.02 -1.42 -7.80
CA PHE A 72 -4.04 -1.27 -6.72
C PHE A 72 -3.71 0.20 -6.47
N GLY A 73 -3.67 0.58 -5.20
CA GLY A 73 -3.10 1.84 -4.72
C GLY A 73 -1.85 1.56 -3.88
N GLY A 74 -0.84 2.40 -4.02
CA GLY A 74 0.45 2.12 -3.39
C GLY A 74 1.47 3.24 -3.49
N SER A 75 2.71 2.92 -3.13
CA SER A 75 3.85 3.81 -3.29
C SER A 75 5.03 3.03 -3.84
N GLU A 76 5.85 3.70 -4.66
CA GLU A 76 7.10 3.17 -5.18
C GLU A 76 8.27 3.96 -4.62
N GLY A 77 9.27 3.24 -4.11
CA GLY A 77 10.42 3.84 -3.42
C GLY A 77 10.26 3.87 -1.91
N VAL A 78 11.27 4.45 -1.26
CA VAL A 78 11.33 4.51 0.21
C VAL A 78 10.35 5.57 0.71
N VAL A 79 9.43 5.16 1.57
CA VAL A 79 8.50 6.05 2.29
C VAL A 79 8.99 6.21 3.73
N LYS A 80 8.93 7.42 4.29
CA LYS A 80 9.38 7.65 5.67
C LYS A 80 8.43 7.00 6.66
N TYR A 81 8.94 6.75 7.87
CA TYR A 81 8.18 6.14 8.95
C TYR A 81 6.89 6.90 9.26
N ASP A 82 6.96 8.22 9.44
CA ASP A 82 5.80 9.03 9.80
C ASP A 82 4.79 9.14 8.65
N GLU A 83 5.26 9.15 7.41
CA GLU A 83 4.40 9.14 6.22
C GLU A 83 3.65 7.80 6.10
N LEU A 84 4.29 6.66 6.42
CA LEU A 84 3.60 5.36 6.49
C LEU A 84 2.58 5.30 7.63
N LYS A 85 2.84 5.97 8.75
CA LYS A 85 1.84 6.11 9.81
C LYS A 85 0.64 6.90 9.32
N GLU A 86 0.85 8.00 8.60
CA GLU A 86 -0.24 8.76 8.01
C GLU A 86 -1.10 7.89 7.06
N VAL A 87 -0.47 7.05 6.22
CA VAL A 87 -1.19 6.08 5.38
C VAL A 87 -2.08 5.16 6.23
N ILE A 88 -1.51 4.56 7.27
CA ILE A 88 -2.23 3.63 8.13
C ILE A 88 -3.40 4.33 8.83
N GLU A 89 -3.18 5.52 9.41
CA GLU A 89 -4.25 6.26 10.09
C GLU A 89 -5.36 6.70 9.13
N GLU A 90 -5.03 7.03 7.88
CA GLU A 90 -6.03 7.36 6.86
C GLU A 90 -6.86 6.12 6.47
N MET A 91 -6.21 4.98 6.26
CA MET A 91 -6.90 3.71 6.04
C MET A 91 -7.85 3.34 7.19
N LEU A 92 -7.42 3.53 8.43
CA LEU A 92 -8.22 3.18 9.61
C LEU A 92 -9.43 4.10 9.81
N LYS A 93 -9.37 5.35 9.34
CA LYS A 93 -10.53 6.26 9.33
C LYS A 93 -11.58 5.86 8.29
N ASN A 94 -11.17 5.15 7.24
CA ASN A 94 -12.07 4.70 6.18
C ASN A 94 -12.81 3.39 6.54
N VAL A 95 -12.43 2.72 7.62
CA VAL A 95 -13.14 1.55 8.15
C VAL A 95 -14.45 2.02 8.78
N LYS A 96 -15.58 1.55 8.25
CA LYS A 96 -16.92 1.79 8.79
C LYS A 96 -17.27 0.79 9.90
#